data_AF-A0A6N8N9Y2-F1
#
_entry.id   AF-A0A6N8N9Y2-F1
#
_cell.length_a   1.000
_cell.length_b   1.000
_cell.length_c   1.000
_cell.angle_alpha   90.00
_cell.angle_beta   90.00
_cell.angle_gamma   90.00
#
_symmetry.space_group_name_H-M   'P 1'
#
loop_
_entity.id
_entity.type
_entity.pdbx_description
1 polymer ?
#
loop_
_entity_poly.entity_id
_entity_poly.type
_entity_poly.pdbx_seq_one_letter_code
_entity_poly.pdbx_strand_id
1 'polypeptide(L)'
;MSNLNNLGTESAASYALGQAKHFQSKADHNKAESIWCFRGVMICSLLAPLFVSLGEGVWLSKVIPSVLSAIAAFSTAWLQLRKPQNLWSVYRTAQRKIETTLIHYKYKTEDYEETSDVGADKLLISKVISFATEAHHMWIKALPDTNSLKESIHIEAKDK
;
A
#
# COMPACT_ATOMS: atom_id res chain seq x y z
N MET A 1 3.50 -3.81 -19.59
CA MET A 1 2.94 -4.42 -20.81
C MET A 1 3.19 -5.92 -20.73
N SER A 2 2.11 -6.70 -20.77
CA SER A 2 1.94 -8.15 -20.98
C SER A 2 3.16 -9.09 -20.87
N ASN A 3 3.25 -9.82 -19.75
CA ASN A 3 4.06 -11.03 -19.56
C ASN A 3 3.30 -12.31 -20.03
N LEU A 4 2.28 -12.16 -20.89
CA LEU A 4 1.40 -13.29 -21.26
C LEU A 4 2.07 -14.29 -22.20
N ASN A 5 3.22 -13.96 -22.79
CA ASN A 5 3.91 -14.83 -23.75
C ASN A 5 4.67 -16.00 -23.09
N ASN A 6 4.82 -16.02 -21.75
CA ASN A 6 5.55 -17.08 -21.03
C ASN A 6 4.64 -18.11 -20.33
N LEU A 7 3.31 -17.95 -20.45
CA LEU A 7 2.31 -18.80 -19.79
C LEU A 7 2.35 -20.28 -20.24
N GLY A 8 3.01 -20.59 -21.36
CA GLY A 8 3.09 -21.96 -21.90
C GLY A 8 4.13 -22.87 -21.21
N THR A 9 5.01 -22.32 -20.36
CA THR A 9 6.12 -23.10 -19.74
C THR A 9 6.29 -22.91 -18.23
N GLU A 10 5.59 -21.96 -17.62
CA GLU A 10 5.69 -21.70 -16.19
C GLU A 10 4.76 -22.62 -15.37
N SER A 11 5.32 -23.37 -14.42
CA SER A 11 4.54 -24.15 -13.45
C SER A 11 3.62 -23.22 -12.65
N ALA A 12 2.41 -23.67 -12.33
CA ALA A 12 1.43 -22.93 -11.52
C ALA A 12 2.03 -22.42 -10.19
N ALA A 13 2.94 -23.20 -9.59
CA ALA A 13 3.68 -22.81 -8.40
C ALA A 13 4.61 -21.61 -8.63
N SER A 14 5.27 -21.53 -9.79
CA SER A 14 6.17 -20.43 -10.14
C SER A 14 5.40 -19.13 -10.38
N TYR A 15 4.24 -19.20 -11.03
CA TYR A 15 3.34 -18.07 -11.21
C TYR A 15 2.82 -17.55 -9.87
N ALA A 16 2.34 -18.44 -9.00
CA ALA A 16 1.87 -18.09 -7.66
C ALA A 16 2.98 -17.42 -6.83
N LEU A 17 4.21 -17.94 -6.88
CA LEU A 17 5.37 -17.35 -6.21
C LEU A 17 5.72 -15.98 -6.77
N GLY A 18 5.67 -15.81 -8.10
CA GLY A 18 5.89 -14.53 -8.77
C GLY A 18 4.88 -13.47 -8.32
N GLN A 19 3.60 -13.84 -8.24
CA GLN A 19 2.54 -12.97 -7.75
C GLN A 19 2.73 -12.61 -6.27
N ALA A 20 3.13 -13.58 -5.42
CA ALA A 20 3.45 -13.30 -4.02
C ALA A 20 4.60 -12.28 -3.87
N LYS A 21 5.68 -12.45 -4.63
CA LYS A 21 6.81 -11.49 -4.64
C LYS A 21 6.41 -10.10 -5.14
N HIS A 22 5.54 -10.04 -6.15
CA HIS A 22 5.01 -8.76 -6.64
C HIS A 22 4.22 -8.02 -5.56
N PHE A 23 3.32 -8.72 -4.86
CA PHE A 23 2.58 -8.15 -3.74
C PHE A 23 3.48 -7.76 -2.56
N GLN A 24 4.52 -8.55 -2.28
CA GLN A 24 5.53 -8.21 -1.29
C GLN A 24 6.24 -6.90 -1.64
N SER A 25 6.75 -6.76 -2.87
CA SER A 25 7.45 -5.55 -3.32
C SER A 25 6.55 -4.31 -3.22
N LYS A 26 5.28 -4.42 -3.62
CA LYS A 26 4.29 -3.35 -3.44
C LYS A 26 4.06 -2.99 -1.98
N ALA A 27 3.93 -4.00 -1.11
CA ALA A 27 3.76 -3.75 0.32
C ALA A 27 4.98 -3.01 0.89
N ASP A 28 6.20 -3.49 0.62
CA ASP A 28 7.43 -2.92 1.15
C ASP A 28 7.64 -1.46 0.71
N HIS A 29 7.31 -1.14 -0.54
CA HIS A 29 7.34 0.24 -1.03
C HIS A 29 6.38 1.16 -0.24
N ASN A 30 5.12 0.76 -0.07
CA ASN A 30 4.14 1.55 0.69
C ASN A 30 4.54 1.68 2.17
N LYS A 31 5.15 0.64 2.76
CA LYS A 31 5.68 0.73 4.14
C LYS A 31 6.83 1.72 4.24
N ALA A 32 7.76 1.70 3.29
CA ALA A 32 8.88 2.63 3.25
C ALA A 32 8.39 4.08 3.10
N GLU A 33 7.47 4.35 2.17
CA GLU A 33 6.86 5.68 2.01
C GLU A 33 6.20 6.16 3.31
N SER A 34 5.42 5.31 3.98
CA SER A 34 4.78 5.63 5.26
C SER A 34 5.80 6.03 6.33
N ILE A 35 6.86 5.25 6.49
CA ILE A 35 7.92 5.49 7.48
C ILE A 35 8.69 6.78 7.16
N TRP A 36 9.01 7.03 5.89
CA TRP A 36 9.72 8.24 5.47
C TRP A 36 8.90 9.50 5.72
N CYS A 37 7.62 9.52 5.33
CA CYS A 37 6.75 10.65 5.60
C CYS A 37 6.57 10.87 7.11
N PHE A 38 6.38 9.81 7.89
CA PHE A 38 6.25 9.92 9.34
C PHE A 38 7.51 10.50 9.99
N ARG A 39 8.70 10.01 9.60
CA ARG A 39 9.99 10.56 10.05
C ARG A 39 10.13 12.03 9.66
N GLY A 40 9.74 12.40 8.44
CA GLY A 40 9.74 13.78 7.96
C GLY A 40 8.88 14.69 8.83
N VAL A 41 7.64 14.29 9.12
CA VAL A 41 6.74 15.03 10.02
C VAL A 41 7.37 15.18 11.40
N MET A 42 7.81 14.10 12.02
CA MET A 42 8.41 14.13 13.37
C MET A 42 9.62 15.06 13.44
N ILE A 43 10.56 14.94 12.50
CA ILE A 43 11.77 15.78 12.47
C ILE A 43 11.40 17.25 12.27
N CYS A 44 10.51 17.55 11.31
CA CYS A 44 10.12 18.93 11.03
C CYS A 44 9.35 19.56 12.20
N SER A 45 8.43 18.81 12.83
CA SER A 45 7.65 19.27 13.97
C SER A 45 8.49 19.48 15.23
N LEU A 46 9.58 18.74 15.41
CA LEU A 46 10.50 18.93 16.53
C LEU A 46 11.51 20.06 16.27
N LEU A 47 12.02 20.16 15.03
CA LEU A 47 13.02 21.17 14.68
C LEU A 47 12.42 22.57 14.51
N ALA A 48 11.20 22.70 13.98
CA ALA A 48 10.60 24.01 13.73
C ALA A 48 10.48 24.88 15.00
N PRO A 49 9.95 24.38 16.14
CA PRO A 49 9.93 25.16 17.39
C PRO A 49 11.33 25.49 17.93
N LEU A 50 12.30 24.58 17.76
CA LEU A 50 13.68 24.83 18.20
C LEU A 50 14.34 25.97 17.42
N PHE A 51 14.16 26.01 16.09
CA PHE A 51 14.66 27.10 15.26
C PHE A 51 13.93 28.42 15.51
N VAL A 52 12.64 28.39 15.84
CA VAL A 52 11.89 29.58 16.27
C VAL A 52 12.39 30.09 17.62
N SER A 53 12.68 29.21 18.56
CA SER A 53 13.05 29.58 19.94
C SER A 53 14.53 29.96 20.11
N LEU A 54 15.44 29.37 19.34
CA LEU A 54 16.90 29.51 19.50
C LEU A 54 17.58 30.17 18.29
N GLY A 55 16.86 30.41 17.19
CA GLY A 55 17.43 30.98 15.98
C GLY A 55 17.61 32.49 16.08
N GLU A 56 18.85 32.96 16.00
CA GLU A 56 19.15 34.38 15.80
C GLU A 56 19.08 34.75 14.30
N GLY A 57 18.47 35.89 13.99
CA GLY A 57 18.33 36.40 12.62
C GLY A 57 17.11 35.85 11.85
N VAL A 58 16.69 36.60 10.83
CA VAL A 58 15.44 36.36 10.06
C VAL A 58 15.47 35.03 9.30
N TRP A 59 16.64 34.60 8.83
CA TRP A 59 16.79 33.39 8.03
C TRP A 59 16.56 32.11 8.86
N LEU A 60 17.22 32.01 10.01
CA LEU A 60 17.11 30.87 10.93
C LEU A 60 15.78 30.83 11.70
N SER A 61 15.22 31.99 12.06
CA SER A 61 13.99 32.05 12.87
C SER A 61 12.69 32.03 12.07
N LYS A 62 12.70 32.34 10.76
CA LYS A 62 11.46 32.47 9.96
C LYS A 62 11.45 31.62 8.69
N VAL A 63 12.54 31.61 7.92
CA VAL A 63 12.59 30.89 6.63
C VAL A 63 12.70 29.38 6.84
N ILE A 64 13.62 28.93 7.70
CA ILE A 64 13.78 27.50 7.99
C ILE A 64 12.52 26.90 8.64
N PRO A 65 11.92 27.50 9.69
CA PRO A 65 10.71 26.95 10.31
C PRO A 65 9.49 26.90 9.39
N SER A 66 9.33 27.87 8.48
CA SER A 66 8.22 27.88 7.52
C SER A 66 8.37 26.78 6.46
N VAL A 67 9.58 26.56 5.95
CA VAL A 67 9.87 25.43 5.06
C VAL A 67 9.66 24.09 5.76
N LEU A 68 10.16 23.93 6.99
CA LEU A 68 9.93 22.71 7.79
C LEU A 68 8.44 22.46 8.02
N SER A 69 7.68 23.52 8.33
CA SER A 69 6.22 23.42 8.52
C SER A 69 5.50 23.04 7.23
N ALA A 70 5.90 23.58 6.08
CA ALA A 70 5.34 23.21 4.79
C ALA A 70 5.62 21.74 4.44
N ILE A 71 6.84 21.25 4.68
CA ILE A 71 7.21 19.84 4.48
C ILE A 71 6.41 18.93 5.42
N ALA A 72 6.24 19.32 6.69
CA ALA A 72 5.42 18.59 7.65
C ALA A 72 3.95 18.53 7.21
N ALA A 73 3.38 19.65 6.78
CA ALA A 73 2.00 19.73 6.31
C ALA A 73 1.78 18.88 5.05
N PHE A 74 2.69 18.97 4.07
CA PHE A 74 2.65 18.14 2.86
C PHE A 74 2.75 16.65 3.20
N SER A 75 3.72 16.26 4.04
CA SER A 75 3.92 14.87 4.43
C SER A 75 2.71 14.32 5.20
N THR A 76 2.08 15.15 6.03
CA THR A 76 0.85 14.80 6.76
C THR A 76 -0.32 14.62 5.80
N ALA A 77 -0.53 15.56 4.88
CA ALA A 77 -1.58 15.45 3.86
C ALA A 77 -1.38 14.21 2.98
N TRP A 78 -0.14 13.89 2.61
CA TRP A 78 0.20 12.69 1.85
C TRP A 78 -0.15 11.41 2.60
N LEU A 79 0.20 11.32 3.89
CA LEU A 79 -0.16 10.18 4.74
C LEU A 79 -1.68 10.04 4.89
N GLN A 80 -2.41 11.14 5.03
CA GLN A 80 -3.86 11.14 5.21
C GLN A 80 -4.63 10.77 3.94
N LEU A 81 -4.19 11.29 2.78
CA LEU A 81 -4.86 11.06 1.48
C LEU A 81 -4.53 9.68 0.90
N ARG A 82 -3.24 9.30 0.91
CA ARG A 82 -2.80 8.03 0.29
C ARG A 82 -2.96 6.83 1.22
N LYS A 83 -3.00 7.05 2.54
CA LYS A 83 -3.09 6.01 3.59
C LYS A 83 -2.19 4.80 3.28
N PRO A 84 -0.87 5.01 3.09
CA PRO A 84 0.05 3.96 2.63
C PRO A 84 0.07 2.74 3.57
N GLN A 85 -0.23 2.92 4.85
CA GLN A 85 -0.38 1.84 5.82
C GLN A 85 -1.54 0.88 5.47
N ASN A 86 -2.66 1.40 4.96
CA ASN A 86 -3.79 0.58 4.52
C ASN A 86 -3.42 -0.21 3.28
N LEU A 87 -2.74 0.42 2.32
CA LEU A 87 -2.22 -0.24 1.12
C LEU A 87 -1.25 -1.37 1.48
N TRP A 88 -0.33 -1.11 2.41
CA TRP A 88 0.57 -2.13 2.93
C TRP A 88 -0.20 -3.33 3.49
N SER A 89 -1.23 -3.09 4.31
CA SER A 89 -2.05 -4.16 4.90
C SER A 89 -2.76 -5.00 3.82
N VAL A 90 -3.39 -4.35 2.83
CA VAL A 90 -4.06 -5.02 1.71
C VAL A 90 -3.09 -5.93 0.95
N TYR A 91 -1.95 -5.39 0.53
CA TYR A 91 -0.97 -6.15 -0.26
C TYR A 91 -0.28 -7.24 0.56
N ARG A 92 0.04 -6.99 1.84
CA ARG A 92 0.65 -7.98 2.72
C ARG A 92 -0.31 -9.14 3.01
N THR A 93 -1.60 -8.83 3.20
CA THR A 93 -2.64 -9.85 3.39
C THR A 93 -2.80 -10.71 2.14
N ALA A 94 -2.86 -10.10 0.96
CA ALA A 94 -2.92 -10.83 -0.31
C ALA A 94 -1.70 -11.73 -0.52
N GLN A 95 -0.48 -11.24 -0.24
CA GLN A 95 0.73 -12.05 -0.25
C GLN A 95 0.59 -13.27 0.68
N ARG A 96 0.19 -13.05 1.94
CA ARG A 96 0.05 -14.15 2.92
C ARG A 96 -0.95 -15.20 2.46
N LYS A 97 -2.11 -14.78 1.93
CA LYS A 97 -3.11 -15.71 1.37
C LYS A 97 -2.53 -16.56 0.23
N ILE A 98 -1.74 -15.95 -0.67
CA ILE A 98 -1.07 -16.66 -1.76
C ILE A 98 -0.01 -17.64 -1.24
N GLU A 99 0.83 -17.23 -0.29
CA GLU A 99 1.84 -18.10 0.35
C GLU A 99 1.20 -19.31 1.02
N THR A 100 0.15 -19.09 1.81
CA THR A 100 -0.61 -20.16 2.47
C THR A 100 -1.20 -21.13 1.44
N THR A 101 -1.84 -20.60 0.39
CA THR A 101 -2.42 -21.44 -0.67
C THR A 101 -1.35 -22.24 -1.43
N LEU A 102 -0.16 -21.66 -1.63
CA LEU A 102 0.97 -22.35 -2.25
C LEU A 102 1.50 -23.50 -1.36
N ILE A 103 1.50 -23.31 -0.04
CA ILE A 103 1.86 -24.37 0.93
C ILE A 103 0.83 -25.50 0.84
N HIS A 104 -0.46 -25.18 0.83
CA HIS A 104 -1.51 -26.19 0.72
C HIS A 104 -1.45 -26.97 -0.60
N TYR A 105 -1.14 -26.28 -1.71
CA TYR A 105 -0.88 -26.92 -3.00
C TYR A 105 0.34 -27.85 -2.95
N LYS A 106 1.46 -27.39 -2.35
CA LYS A 106 2.71 -28.15 -2.30
C LYS A 106 2.60 -29.43 -1.47
N TYR A 107 1.89 -29.37 -0.36
CA TYR A 107 1.71 -30.51 0.54
C TYR A 107 0.41 -31.26 0.31
N LYS A 108 -0.37 -30.89 -0.72
CA LYS A 108 -1.68 -31.47 -1.06
C LYS A 108 -2.59 -31.60 0.16
N THR A 109 -2.82 -30.48 0.83
CA THR A 109 -3.71 -30.39 2.00
C THR A 109 -4.95 -29.56 1.69
N GLU A 110 -6.02 -29.71 2.47
CA GLU A 110 -7.30 -29.00 2.26
C GLU A 110 -7.89 -29.31 0.86
N ASP A 111 -8.26 -28.28 0.09
CA ASP A 111 -8.88 -28.39 -1.23
C ASP A 111 -7.98 -29.08 -2.29
N TYR A 112 -6.75 -29.47 -1.93
CA TYR A 112 -5.79 -30.12 -2.81
C TYR A 112 -5.57 -31.62 -2.51
N GLU A 113 -6.19 -32.18 -1.45
CA GLU A 113 -5.98 -33.57 -1.01
C GLU A 113 -6.38 -34.62 -2.06
N GLU A 114 -7.55 -34.46 -2.68
CA GLU A 114 -8.11 -35.43 -3.63
C GLU A 114 -8.04 -34.97 -5.09
N THR A 115 -7.35 -33.86 -5.35
CA THR A 115 -7.34 -33.22 -6.67
C THR A 115 -6.18 -33.74 -7.52
N SER A 116 -6.47 -34.14 -8.78
CA SER A 116 -5.42 -34.47 -9.76
C SER A 116 -4.44 -33.31 -9.96
N ASP A 117 -3.19 -33.58 -10.34
CA ASP A 117 -2.15 -32.53 -10.47
C ASP A 117 -2.60 -31.40 -11.44
N VAL A 118 -3.26 -31.74 -12.55
CA VAL A 118 -3.81 -30.75 -13.50
C VAL A 118 -4.97 -29.94 -12.89
N GLY A 119 -5.78 -30.55 -12.03
CA GLY A 119 -6.85 -29.87 -11.30
C GLY A 119 -6.29 -28.94 -10.22
N ALA A 120 -5.22 -29.37 -9.53
CA ALA A 120 -4.56 -28.61 -8.48
C ALA A 120 -3.91 -27.34 -9.04
N ASP A 121 -3.28 -27.43 -10.21
CA ASP A 121 -2.70 -26.28 -10.93
C ASP A 121 -3.76 -25.24 -11.29
N LYS A 122 -4.88 -25.68 -11.87
CA LYS A 122 -6.01 -24.81 -12.24
C LYS A 122 -6.62 -24.15 -11.00
N LEU A 123 -6.78 -24.91 -9.91
CA LEU A 123 -7.34 -24.40 -8.66
C LEU A 123 -6.40 -23.37 -8.01
N LEU A 124 -5.10 -23.63 -7.99
CA LEU A 124 -4.09 -22.69 -7.50
C LEU A 124 -4.13 -21.37 -8.28
N ILE A 125 -4.09 -21.42 -9.60
CA ILE A 125 -4.13 -20.21 -10.43
C ILE A 125 -5.45 -19.44 -10.20
N SER A 126 -6.59 -20.14 -10.15
CA SER A 126 -7.90 -19.54 -9.89
C SER A 126 -7.94 -18.80 -8.55
N LYS A 127 -7.45 -19.42 -7.47
CA LYS A 127 -7.35 -18.79 -6.15
C LYS A 127 -6.42 -17.57 -6.16
N VAL A 128 -5.24 -17.68 -6.78
CA VAL A 128 -4.29 -16.57 -6.89
C VAL A 128 -4.89 -15.37 -7.63
N ILE A 129 -5.62 -15.61 -8.73
CA ILE A 129 -6.33 -14.56 -9.47
C ILE A 129 -7.43 -13.94 -8.60
N SER A 130 -8.20 -14.76 -7.88
CA SER A 130 -9.23 -14.28 -6.97
C SER A 130 -8.66 -13.34 -5.90
N PHE A 131 -7.55 -13.72 -5.25
CA PHE A 131 -6.88 -12.86 -4.26
C PHE A 131 -6.33 -11.57 -4.88
N ALA A 132 -5.82 -11.63 -6.12
CA ALA A 132 -5.35 -10.43 -6.80
C ALA A 132 -6.49 -9.45 -7.11
N THR A 133 -7.64 -9.97 -7.54
CA THR A 133 -8.86 -9.18 -7.77
C THR A 133 -9.43 -8.63 -6.47
N GLU A 134 -9.46 -9.43 -5.41
CA GLU A 134 -9.89 -9.00 -4.07
C GLU A 134 -9.00 -7.85 -3.56
N ALA A 135 -7.68 -7.99 -3.67
CA ALA A 135 -6.73 -6.94 -3.30
C ALA A 135 -6.95 -5.66 -4.11
N HIS A 136 -7.25 -5.79 -5.41
CA HIS A 136 -7.57 -4.65 -6.27
C HIS A 136 -8.87 -3.95 -5.85
N HIS A 137 -9.93 -4.71 -5.57
CA HIS A 137 -11.20 -4.14 -5.09
C HIS A 137 -11.05 -3.46 -3.73
N MET A 138 -10.31 -4.07 -2.79
CA MET A 138 -10.01 -3.46 -1.50
C MET A 138 -9.22 -2.17 -1.66
N TRP A 139 -8.27 -2.13 -2.60
CA TRP A 139 -7.54 -0.91 -2.92
C TRP A 139 -8.47 0.17 -3.48
N ILE A 140 -9.31 -0.13 -4.47
CA ILE A 140 -10.27 0.84 -5.04
C ILE A 140 -11.18 1.40 -3.96
N LYS A 141 -11.72 0.54 -3.08
CA LYS A 141 -12.59 0.96 -1.98
C LYS A 141 -11.88 1.85 -0.95
N ALA A 142 -10.56 1.68 -0.80
CA ALA A 142 -9.74 2.48 0.10
C ALA A 142 -9.37 3.87 -0.48
N LEU A 143 -9.61 4.11 -1.77
CA LEU A 143 -9.45 5.43 -2.36
C LEU A 143 -10.53 6.37 -1.78
N PRO A 144 -10.16 7.60 -1.38
CA PRO A 144 -11.15 8.58 -0.96
C PRO A 144 -12.15 8.83 -2.10
N ASP A 145 -13.43 8.66 -1.80
CA ASP A 145 -14.51 8.87 -2.76
C ASP A 145 -14.56 10.35 -3.12
N THR A 146 -14.31 10.70 -4.38
CA THR A 146 -14.28 12.10 -4.84
C THR A 146 -15.62 12.80 -4.63
N ASN A 147 -16.71 12.04 -4.47
CA ASN A 147 -18.03 12.57 -4.16
C ASN A 147 -18.14 13.02 -2.69
N SER A 148 -17.51 12.32 -1.75
CA SER A 148 -17.47 12.72 -0.33
C SER A 148 -16.70 14.02 -0.07
N LEU A 149 -15.70 14.31 -0.93
CA LEU A 149 -14.97 15.58 -0.93
C LEU A 149 -15.83 16.75 -1.44
N LYS A 150 -16.75 16.51 -2.39
CA LYS A 150 -17.68 17.53 -2.88
C LYS A 150 -18.74 17.91 -1.83
N GLU A 151 -19.22 16.92 -1.09
CA GLU A 151 -20.29 17.11 -0.10
C GLU A 151 -19.79 17.87 1.14
N SER A 152 -18.57 17.59 1.60
CA SER A 152 -17.92 18.35 2.69
C SER A 152 -17.65 19.82 2.33
N ILE A 153 -17.22 20.12 1.10
CA ILE A 153 -17.03 21.50 0.62
C ILE A 153 -18.37 22.25 0.50
N HIS A 154 -19.46 21.55 0.14
CA HIS A 154 -20.77 22.17 -0.01
C HIS A 154 -21.44 22.50 1.33
N ILE A 155 -21.16 21.72 2.39
CA ILE A 155 -21.67 22.00 3.74
C ILE A 155 -20.99 23.24 4.33
N GLU A 156 -19.67 23.38 4.21
CA GLU A 156 -18.96 24.58 4.70
C GLU A 156 -19.31 25.87 3.95
N ALA A 157 -19.73 25.79 2.69
CA ALA A 157 -20.18 26.94 1.90
C ALA A 157 -21.62 27.37 2.23
N LYS A 158 -22.41 26.53 2.92
CA LYS A 158 -23.81 26.81 3.29
C LYS A 158 -23.94 27.39 4.70
N ASP A 159 -22.93 27.17 5.55
CA ASP A 159 -22.84 27.71 6.92
C ASP A 159 -22.08 29.06 7.01
N LYS A 160 -21.78 29.69 5.86
CA LYS A 160 -21.31 31.09 5.74
C LYS A 160 -22.38 31.95 5.08
#